data_AF-A0A9P2G5P7-F1
#
_entry.id   AF-A0A9P2G5P7-F1
#
_cell.length_a   1.000
_cell.length_b   1.000
_cell.length_c   1.000
_cell.angle_alpha   90.00
_cell.angle_beta   90.00
_cell.angle_gamma   90.00
#
_symmetry.space_group_name_H-M   'P 1'
#
loop_
_entity.id
_entity.type
_entity.pdbx_description
1 polymer ?
#
loop_
_entity_poly.entity_id
_entity_poly.type
_entity_poly.pdbx_seq_one_letter_code
_entity_poly.pdbx_strand_id
1 'polypeptide(L)' 'MTISKDKTRTQITIEKDFKKQLEQVAKEQNRSFNNLVITILKDFMSKHS' A
#
# COMPACT_ATOMS: atom_id res chain seq x y z
N MET A 1 18.93 -4.51 -7.80
CA MET A 1 17.84 -5.10 -8.60
C MET A 1 16.89 -3.99 -8.99
N THR A 2 16.82 -3.78 -10.30
CA THR A 2 16.16 -2.70 -11.02
C THR A 2 14.66 -2.71 -10.73
N ILE A 3 14.13 -1.66 -10.12
CA ILE A 3 12.71 -1.38 -10.17
C ILE A 3 12.34 -1.32 -11.66
N SER A 4 11.35 -2.08 -12.12
CA SER A 4 10.88 -2.08 -13.51
C SER A 4 10.80 -0.64 -14.02
N LYS A 5 11.17 -0.36 -15.29
CA LYS A 5 11.17 1.01 -15.85
C LYS A 5 9.87 1.79 -15.58
N ASP A 6 8.76 1.06 -15.44
CA ASP A 6 7.41 1.58 -15.24
C ASP A 6 6.98 1.72 -13.77
N LYS A 7 7.88 1.50 -12.80
CA LYS A 7 7.56 1.57 -11.37
C LYS A 7 8.45 2.62 -10.70
N THR A 8 7.84 3.48 -9.89
CA THR A 8 8.53 4.44 -9.03
C THR A 8 8.44 4.01 -7.56
N ARG A 9 9.40 4.43 -6.73
CA ARG A 9 9.38 4.18 -5.29
C ARG A 9 8.86 5.42 -4.57
N THR A 10 7.79 5.25 -3.80
CA THR A 10 7.24 6.31 -2.95
C THR A 10 7.56 6.00 -1.50
N GLN A 11 8.15 6.96 -0.79
CA GLN A 11 8.33 6.90 0.65
C GLN A 11 7.19 7.66 1.33
N ILE A 12 6.47 7.01 2.24
CA ILE A 12 5.30 7.58 2.91
C ILE A 12 5.60 7.62 4.41
N THR A 13 5.39 8.78 5.02
CA THR A 13 5.50 8.98 6.47
C THR A 13 4.08 9.01 7.05
N ILE A 14 3.80 8.09 7.98
CA ILE A 14 2.54 7.98 8.71
C ILE A 14 2.82 7.70 10.18
N GLU A 15 1.81 7.88 11.02
CA GLU A 15 1.89 7.55 12.43
C GLU A 15 2.19 6.06 12.64
N LYS A 16 2.95 5.75 13.69
CA LYS A 16 3.41 4.40 13.98
C LYS A 16 2.24 3.45 14.26
N ASP A 17 1.24 3.92 15.00
CA ASP A 17 0.10 3.09 15.38
C ASP A 17 -0.83 2.85 14.18
N PHE A 18 -1.01 3.85 13.33
CA PHE A 18 -1.74 3.70 12.08
C PHE A 18 -1.07 2.67 11.15
N LYS A 19 0.27 2.71 11.03
CA LYS A 19 1.01 1.71 10.27
C LYS A 19 0.79 0.29 10.81
N LYS A 20 0.85 0.10 12.14
CA LYS A 20 0.64 -1.22 12.78
C LYS A 20 -0.74 -1.78 12.47
N GLN A 21 -1.78 -0.94 12.56
CA GLN A 21 -3.15 -1.35 12.23
C GLN A 21 -3.25 -1.81 10.78
N LEU A 22 -2.70 -1.06 9.84
CA LEU A 22 -2.70 -1.43 8.42
C LEU A 22 -1.90 -2.71 8.14
N GLU A 23 -0.76 -2.90 8.83
CA GLU A 23 0.02 -4.13 8.74
C GLU A 23 -0.74 -5.35 9.28
N GLN A 24 -1.51 -5.18 10.36
CA GLN A 24 -2.35 -6.24 10.90
C GLN A 24 -3.46 -6.62 9.92
N VAL A 25 -4.17 -5.65 9.37
CA VAL A 25 -5.20 -5.88 8.34
C VAL A 25 -4.60 -6.55 7.10
N ALA A 26 -3.39 -6.16 6.69
CA ALA A 26 -2.70 -6.80 5.58
C ALA A 26 -2.37 -8.27 5.87
N LYS A 27 -1.91 -8.58 7.09
CA LYS A 27 -1.63 -9.95 7.53
C LYS A 27 -2.89 -10.82 7.56
N GLU A 28 -4.00 -10.29 8.07
CA GLU A 28 -5.30 -10.98 8.09
C GLU A 28 -5.76 -11.33 6.67
N GLN A 29 -5.45 -10.47 5.70
CA GLN A 29 -5.73 -10.69 4.27
C GLN A 29 -4.62 -11.45 3.53
N ASN A 30 -3.66 -12.05 4.25
CA ASN A 30 -2.54 -12.82 3.71
C ASN A 30 -1.71 -12.06 2.64
N ARG A 31 -1.56 -10.73 2.79
CA ARG A 31 -0.86 -9.87 1.83
C ARG A 31 0.13 -8.94 2.50
N SER A 32 1.07 -8.40 1.71
CA SER A 32 1.99 -7.37 2.20
C SER A 32 1.27 -6.03 2.37
N PHE A 33 1.74 -5.21 3.31
CA PHE A 33 1.28 -3.84 3.49
C PHE A 33 1.35 -3.03 2.20
N ASN A 34 2.45 -3.15 1.45
CA ASN A 34 2.62 -2.45 0.17
C ASN A 34 1.53 -2.83 -0.84
N ASN A 35 1.15 -4.11 -0.94
CA ASN A 35 0.07 -4.55 -1.83
C ASN A 35 -1.30 -4.05 -1.35
N LEU A 36 -1.53 -4.01 -0.04
CA LEU A 36 -2.73 -3.42 0.54
C LEU A 36 -2.86 -1.93 0.16
N VAL A 37 -1.80 -1.16 0.34
CA VAL A 37 -1.77 0.27 -0.03
C VAL A 37 -2.01 0.46 -1.53
N ILE A 38 -1.35 -0.30 -2.40
CA ILE A 38 -1.57 -0.23 -3.85
C ILE A 38 -3.03 -0.53 -4.21
N THR A 39 -3.65 -1.52 -3.55
CA THR A 39 -5.04 -1.88 -3.82
C THR A 39 -5.99 -0.75 -3.43
N ILE A 40 -5.78 -0.14 -2.25
CA ILE A 40 -6.60 0.99 -1.77
C ILE A 40 -6.45 2.19 -2.72
N LEU A 41 -5.22 2.50 -3.16
CA LEU A 41 -4.99 3.60 -4.10
C LEU A 41 -5.66 3.35 -5.45
N LYS A 42 -5.63 2.10 -5.96
CA LYS A 42 -6.34 1.73 -7.19
C LYS A 42 -7.85 1.83 -7.04
N ASP A 43 -8.40 1.29 -5.95
CA ASP A 43 -9.84 1.35 -5.66
C ASP A 43 -10.33 2.81 -5.50
N PHE A 44 -9.54 3.65 -4.83
CA PHE A 44 -9.81 5.08 -4.71
C PHE A 44 -9.87 5.76 -6.09
N MET A 45 -8.87 5.51 -6.96
CA MET A 45 -8.87 6.04 -8.32
C MET A 45 -10.07 5.54 -9.13
N SER A 46 -10.45 4.27 -9.00
CA SER A 46 -11.62 3.71 -9.71
C SER A 46 -12.95 4.30 -9.23
N LYS A 47 -13.07 4.66 -7.96
CA LYS A 47 -14.29 5.26 -7.39
C LYS A 47 -14.43 6.76 -7.67
N HIS A 48 -13.33 7.44 -7.98
CA HIS A 48 -13.27 8.88 -8.22
C HIS A 48 -13.00 9.25 -9.69
N SER A 49 -13.12 8.29 -10.61
CA SER A 49 -12.92 8.47 -12.06
C SER A 49 -14.22 8.37 -12.85
#